data_AF-A0A5A9ZEI7-F1
#
_entry.id   AF-A0A5A9ZEI7-F1
#
_cell.length_a   1.000
_cell.length_b   1.000
_cell.length_c   1.000
_cell.angle_alpha   90.00
_cell.angle_beta   90.00
_cell.angle_gamma   90.00
#
_symmetry.space_group_name_H-M   'P 1'
#
loop_
_entity.id
_entity.type
_entity.pdbx_description
1 polymer ?
#
loop_
_entity_poly.entity_id
_entity_poly.type
_entity_poly.pdbx_seq_one_letter_code
_entity_poly.pdbx_strand_id
1 'polypeptide(L)'
;MSQSSNPSKYTRRYQPCHPLAQYVIAQIDTLEYRAQDIVKAMGYPLKHTMPACERLRHVLSNKHIGLDGSYRDKYFTADEFLAKLFLVLDLPYEPFAEDIAQIKDEIAQGSKPQPQYRLHADVDFNFDGNANWLSRWGASLWTHVDLPIGFAKLEEAARKSIIKERIRTHYQERGANVPYDGTIKGYRLIIELQDKEVERFEYDLPKSKSV
;
A
#
# COMPACT_ATOMS: atom_id res chain seq x y z
N MET A 1 31.46 3.05 22.83
CA MET A 1 30.88 2.36 24.01
C MET A 1 30.08 1.19 23.50
N SER A 2 30.56 -0.02 23.73
CA SER A 2 29.97 -1.25 23.20
C SER A 2 28.87 -1.74 24.15
N GLN A 3 27.60 -1.54 23.81
CA GLN A 3 26.50 -2.19 24.50
C GLN A 3 26.40 -3.64 24.01
N SER A 4 26.97 -4.57 24.76
CA SER A 4 26.64 -5.99 24.64
C SER A 4 25.23 -6.20 25.22
N SER A 5 24.19 -5.90 24.44
CA SER A 5 22.81 -6.21 24.81
C SER A 5 22.61 -7.71 24.65
N ASN A 6 22.84 -8.49 25.72
CA ASN A 6 22.33 -9.84 25.78
C ASN A 6 20.80 -9.75 25.60
N PRO A 7 20.22 -10.39 24.58
CA PRO A 7 18.78 -10.31 24.35
C PRO A 7 18.07 -10.90 25.55
N SER A 8 17.15 -10.14 26.15
CA SER A 8 16.41 -10.57 27.33
C SER A 8 15.71 -11.90 27.06
N LYS A 9 15.73 -12.80 28.06
CA LYS A 9 15.07 -14.10 27.99
C LYS A 9 13.55 -13.99 27.78
N TYR A 10 12.96 -12.84 28.10
CA TYR A 10 11.53 -12.58 27.97
C TYR A 10 11.14 -12.01 26.60
N THR A 11 12.04 -11.24 25.98
CA THR A 11 11.72 -10.46 24.76
C THR A 11 12.56 -10.78 23.53
N ARG A 12 13.52 -11.72 23.62
CA ARG A 12 14.41 -12.13 22.52
C ARG A 12 13.72 -12.41 21.18
N ARG A 13 12.45 -12.82 21.19
CA ARG A 13 11.70 -13.20 19.98
C ARG A 13 10.90 -12.05 19.36
N TYR A 14 10.86 -10.87 19.98
CA TYR A 14 10.17 -9.71 19.42
C TYR A 14 11.13 -8.89 18.55
N GLN A 15 10.62 -8.38 17.44
CA GLN A 15 11.37 -7.50 16.53
C GLN A 15 10.56 -6.21 16.31
N PRO A 16 10.63 -5.25 17.24
CA PRO A 16 9.76 -4.08 17.19
C PRO A 16 10.06 -3.20 15.98
N CYS A 17 9.00 -2.94 15.21
CA CYS A 17 9.05 -2.02 14.06
C CYS A 17 8.41 -0.65 14.35
N HIS A 18 7.94 -0.41 15.58
CA HIS A 18 7.26 0.83 15.98
C HIS A 18 7.71 1.28 17.38
N PRO A 19 7.88 2.58 17.66
CA PRO A 19 8.26 3.10 18.98
C PRO A 19 7.37 2.59 20.12
N LEU A 20 6.05 2.62 19.94
CA LEU A 20 5.10 2.05 20.90
C LEU A 20 5.34 0.55 21.19
N ALA A 21 5.71 -0.25 20.18
CA ALA A 21 6.06 -1.65 20.42
C ALA A 21 7.38 -1.81 21.20
N GLN A 22 8.37 -0.93 20.96
CA GLN A 22 9.61 -0.91 21.75
C GLN A 22 9.33 -0.61 23.22
N TYR A 23 8.45 0.36 23.49
CA TYR A 23 8.06 0.72 24.85
C TYR A 23 7.36 -0.44 25.57
N VAL A 24 6.40 -1.10 24.90
CA VAL A 24 5.72 -2.27 25.45
C VAL A 24 6.70 -3.42 25.74
N ILE A 25 7.66 -3.66 24.85
CA ILE A 25 8.70 -4.67 25.04
C ILE A 25 9.60 -4.33 26.24
N ALA A 26 10.01 -3.06 26.38
CA ALA A 26 10.79 -2.62 27.53
C ALA A 26 10.04 -2.86 28.85
N GLN A 27 8.73 -2.58 28.87
CA GLN A 27 7.89 -2.86 30.04
C GLN A 27 7.78 -4.36 30.34
N ILE A 28 7.63 -5.22 29.31
CA ILE A 28 7.65 -6.69 29.49
C ILE A 28 8.95 -7.15 30.12
N ASP A 29 10.09 -6.55 29.72
CA ASP A 29 11.39 -6.85 30.31
C ASP A 29 11.51 -6.37 31.76
N THR A 30 11.03 -5.16 32.07
CA THR A 30 11.01 -4.62 33.43
C THR A 30 10.15 -5.47 34.38
N LEU A 31 9.00 -5.94 33.90
CA LEU A 31 8.08 -6.80 34.66
C LEU A 31 8.50 -8.27 34.66
N GLU A 32 9.51 -8.64 33.88
CA GLU A 32 9.97 -10.02 33.71
C GLU A 32 8.86 -11.00 33.29
N TYR A 33 7.90 -10.54 32.49
CA TYR A 33 6.74 -11.33 32.11
C TYR A 33 7.03 -12.25 30.93
N ARG A 34 6.64 -13.53 31.06
CA ARG A 34 6.63 -14.45 29.93
C ARG A 34 5.37 -14.22 29.09
N ALA A 35 5.47 -14.43 27.78
CA ALA A 35 4.33 -14.32 26.87
C ALA A 35 3.11 -15.13 27.35
N GLN A 36 3.33 -16.32 27.92
CA GLN A 36 2.26 -17.18 28.47
C GLN A 36 1.52 -16.55 29.65
N ASP A 37 2.25 -15.85 30.52
CA ASP A 37 1.68 -15.19 31.70
C ASP A 37 0.86 -13.97 31.28
N ILE A 38 1.36 -13.21 30.30
CA ILE A 38 0.66 -12.06 29.71
C ILE A 38 -0.67 -12.52 29.09
N VAL A 39 -0.66 -13.51 28.19
CA VAL A 39 -1.89 -13.94 27.51
C VAL A 39 -2.89 -14.59 28.48
N LYS A 40 -2.40 -15.26 29.53
CA LYS A 40 -3.26 -15.78 30.59
C LYS A 40 -3.93 -14.63 31.37
N ALA A 41 -3.18 -13.59 31.72
CA ALA A 41 -3.70 -12.40 32.39
C ALA A 41 -4.68 -11.60 31.51
N MET A 42 -4.48 -11.62 30.19
CA MET A 42 -5.44 -11.05 29.23
C MET A 42 -6.78 -11.81 29.17
N GLY A 43 -6.83 -13.05 29.69
CA GLY A 43 -8.06 -13.85 29.76
C GLY A 43 -8.18 -14.93 28.67
N TYR A 44 -7.10 -15.27 27.96
CA TYR A 44 -7.15 -16.37 26.99
C TYR A 44 -7.32 -17.73 27.70
N PRO A 45 -8.15 -18.64 27.16
CA PRO A 45 -8.27 -19.98 27.68
C PRO A 45 -6.99 -20.79 27.44
N LEU A 46 -6.69 -21.73 28.34
CA LEU A 46 -5.46 -22.55 28.30
C LEU A 46 -5.22 -23.27 26.96
N LYS A 47 -6.29 -23.68 26.28
CA LYS A 47 -6.22 -24.33 24.96
C LYS A 47 -5.75 -23.39 23.85
N HIS A 48 -5.80 -22.08 24.07
CA HIS A 48 -5.45 -21.04 23.09
C HIS A 48 -4.20 -20.24 23.47
N THR A 49 -3.46 -20.65 24.51
CA THR A 49 -2.23 -19.97 24.95
C THR A 49 -1.18 -19.85 23.83
N MET A 50 -0.96 -20.92 23.06
CA MET A 50 0.04 -20.90 21.99
C MET A 50 -0.31 -19.91 20.86
N PRO A 51 -1.52 -19.97 20.25
CA PRO A 51 -1.95 -18.96 19.28
C PRO A 51 -1.91 -17.54 19.84
N ALA A 52 -2.31 -17.33 21.10
CA ALA A 52 -2.27 -16.01 21.72
C ALA A 52 -0.83 -15.47 21.89
N CYS A 53 0.13 -16.33 22.23
CA CYS A 53 1.55 -15.96 22.29
C CYS A 53 2.11 -15.60 20.91
N GLU A 54 1.69 -16.30 19.86
CA GLU A 54 2.03 -15.96 18.47
C GLU A 54 1.42 -14.61 18.07
N ARG A 55 0.14 -14.37 18.42
CA ARG A 55 -0.52 -13.07 18.21
C ARG A 55 0.25 -11.95 18.90
N LEU A 56 0.61 -12.11 20.18
CA LEU A 56 1.40 -11.11 20.91
C LEU A 56 2.71 -10.80 20.20
N ARG A 57 3.42 -11.83 19.71
CA ARG A 57 4.65 -11.64 18.95
C ARG A 57 4.44 -10.91 17.65
N HIS A 58 3.40 -11.27 16.91
CA HIS A 58 3.02 -10.62 15.67
C HIS A 58 2.69 -9.14 15.90
N VAL A 59 1.83 -8.85 16.87
CA VAL A 59 1.44 -7.48 17.26
C VAL A 59 2.67 -6.65 17.58
N LEU A 60 3.58 -7.14 18.41
CA LEU A 60 4.77 -6.38 18.82
C LEU A 60 5.88 -6.33 17.76
N SER A 61 5.75 -7.08 16.66
CA SER A 61 6.72 -7.06 15.55
C SER A 61 6.14 -6.49 14.25
N ASN A 62 4.87 -6.09 14.24
CA ASN A 62 4.20 -5.49 13.10
C ASN A 62 4.34 -3.95 13.16
N LYS A 63 4.58 -3.32 12.01
CA LYS A 63 4.68 -1.85 11.88
C LYS A 63 3.44 -1.07 12.35
N HIS A 64 2.26 -1.65 12.23
CA HIS A 64 0.98 -1.08 12.67
C HIS A 64 0.49 -1.69 13.99
N ILE A 65 1.34 -2.44 14.71
CA ILE A 65 1.03 -3.01 16.02
C ILE A 65 -0.25 -3.88 15.98
N GLY A 66 -0.44 -4.59 14.86
CA GLY A 66 -1.59 -5.48 14.65
C GLY A 66 -2.96 -4.78 14.49
N LEU A 67 -3.00 -3.44 14.40
CA LEU A 67 -4.24 -2.67 14.13
C LEU A 67 -4.75 -2.83 12.70
N ASP A 68 -3.90 -3.31 11.79
CA ASP A 68 -4.23 -3.56 10.38
C ASP A 68 -5.08 -4.83 10.15
N GLY A 69 -5.44 -5.56 11.22
CA GLY A 69 -6.23 -6.79 11.12
C GLY A 69 -5.49 -7.96 10.46
N SER A 70 -4.17 -7.86 10.32
CA SER A 70 -3.32 -8.90 9.72
C SER A 70 -3.29 -10.21 10.51
N TYR A 71 -3.67 -10.17 11.80
CA TYR A 71 -3.80 -11.34 12.65
C TYR A 71 -5.21 -11.46 13.21
N ARG A 72 -5.99 -12.38 12.63
CA ARG A 72 -7.38 -12.61 13.05
C ARG A 72 -7.42 -13.41 14.34
N ASP A 73 -8.27 -12.99 15.25
CA ASP A 73 -8.55 -13.68 16.49
C ASP A 73 -10.05 -13.68 16.77
N LYS A 74 -10.52 -14.75 17.40
CA LYS A 74 -11.91 -14.93 17.82
C LYS A 74 -12.20 -14.23 19.15
N TYR A 75 -11.19 -14.02 20.01
CA TYR A 75 -11.39 -13.55 21.38
C TYR A 75 -11.40 -12.04 21.53
N PHE A 76 -10.52 -11.35 20.80
CA PHE A 76 -10.41 -9.89 20.85
C PHE A 76 -10.24 -9.34 19.46
N THR A 77 -10.89 -8.21 19.19
CA THR A 77 -10.53 -7.33 18.07
C THR A 77 -9.09 -6.80 18.23
N ALA A 78 -8.57 -6.10 17.22
CA ALA A 78 -7.22 -5.52 17.30
C ALA A 78 -7.13 -4.47 18.42
N ASP A 79 -8.13 -3.60 18.50
CA ASP A 79 -8.25 -2.56 19.54
C ASP A 79 -8.36 -3.15 20.94
N GLU A 80 -9.27 -4.12 21.13
CA GLU A 80 -9.48 -4.76 22.43
C GLU A 80 -8.22 -5.49 22.92
N PHE A 81 -7.46 -6.10 22.00
CA PHE A 81 -6.22 -6.76 22.33
C PHE A 81 -5.18 -5.77 22.87
N LEU A 82 -4.99 -4.62 22.23
CA LEU A 82 -4.06 -3.60 22.69
C LEU A 82 -4.49 -2.99 24.02
N ALA A 83 -5.78 -2.68 24.18
CA ALA A 83 -6.32 -2.17 25.43
C ALA A 83 -6.10 -3.15 26.59
N LYS A 84 -6.35 -4.45 26.36
CA LYS A 84 -6.09 -5.50 27.35
C LYS A 84 -4.60 -5.69 27.65
N LEU A 85 -3.75 -5.60 26.62
CA LEU A 85 -2.30 -5.71 26.80
C LEU A 85 -1.76 -4.57 27.66
N PHE A 86 -2.20 -3.33 27.43
CA PHE A 86 -1.77 -2.18 28.24
C PHE A 86 -2.24 -2.31 29.67
N LEU A 87 -3.47 -2.77 29.88
CA LEU A 87 -4.01 -3.02 31.22
C LEU A 87 -3.19 -4.10 31.97
N VAL A 88 -2.79 -5.18 31.30
CA VAL A 88 -1.97 -6.25 31.93
C VAL A 88 -0.55 -5.79 32.25
N LEU A 89 -0.02 -4.85 31.47
CA LEU A 89 1.35 -4.33 31.64
C LEU A 89 1.41 -3.04 32.48
N ASP A 90 0.26 -2.63 33.04
CA ASP A 90 0.09 -1.38 33.80
C ASP A 90 0.60 -0.15 33.05
N LEU A 91 0.29 -0.09 31.75
CA LEU A 91 0.68 1.01 30.88
C LEU A 91 -0.45 2.04 30.76
N PRO A 92 -0.18 3.33 30.96
CA PRO A 92 -1.19 4.37 30.75
C PRO A 92 -1.53 4.44 29.26
N TYR A 93 -2.83 4.46 28.92
CA TYR A 93 -3.29 4.54 27.53
C TYR A 93 -3.13 5.95 26.94
N GLU A 94 -3.29 6.99 27.77
CA GLU A 94 -3.33 8.40 27.35
C GLU A 94 -2.10 8.84 26.52
N PRO A 95 -0.85 8.52 26.89
CA PRO A 95 0.33 8.93 26.11
C PRO A 95 0.40 8.29 24.72
N PHE A 96 -0.37 7.23 24.47
CA PHE A 96 -0.31 6.45 23.23
C PHE A 96 -1.56 6.61 22.36
N ALA A 97 -2.55 7.38 22.82
CA ALA A 97 -3.80 7.58 22.08
C ALA A 97 -3.56 8.27 20.73
N GLU A 98 -2.64 9.23 20.67
CA GLU A 98 -2.27 9.95 19.46
C GLU A 98 -1.53 9.03 18.46
N ASP A 99 -0.54 8.27 18.93
CA ASP A 99 0.17 7.28 18.11
C ASP A 99 -0.79 6.23 17.52
N ILE A 100 -1.72 5.72 18.34
CA ILE A 100 -2.74 4.75 17.89
C ILE A 100 -3.68 5.38 16.85
N ALA A 101 -4.09 6.64 17.06
CA ALA A 101 -4.91 7.36 16.10
C ALA A 101 -4.18 7.56 14.77
N GLN A 102 -2.89 7.95 14.83
CA GLN A 102 -2.06 8.10 13.62
C GLN A 102 -1.92 6.78 12.87
N ILE A 103 -1.64 5.66 13.54
CA ILE A 103 -1.55 4.35 12.89
C ILE A 103 -2.88 3.99 12.21
N LYS A 104 -4.02 4.24 12.87
CA LYS A 104 -5.35 3.99 12.30
C LYS A 104 -5.61 4.87 11.08
N ASP A 105 -5.20 6.14 11.13
CA ASP A 105 -5.30 7.05 10.01
C ASP A 105 -4.42 6.62 8.84
N GLU A 106 -3.19 6.16 9.10
CA GLU A 106 -2.30 5.60 8.08
C GLU A 106 -2.89 4.34 7.44
N ILE A 107 -3.48 3.44 8.23
CA ILE A 107 -4.20 2.27 7.73
C ILE A 107 -5.39 2.73 6.88
N ALA A 108 -6.20 3.66 7.38
CA ALA A 108 -7.37 4.18 6.66
C ALA A 108 -6.97 4.87 5.35
N GLN A 109 -5.89 5.65 5.35
CA GLN A 109 -5.35 6.32 4.17
C GLN A 109 -4.73 5.32 3.18
N GLY A 110 -4.03 4.29 3.66
CA GLY A 110 -3.53 3.19 2.84
C GLY A 110 -4.64 2.31 2.26
N SER A 111 -5.80 2.28 2.93
CA SER A 111 -7.01 1.55 2.50
C SER A 111 -7.91 2.39 1.59
N LYS A 112 -7.69 3.70 1.47
CA LYS A 112 -8.42 4.52 0.49
C LYS A 112 -8.00 4.07 -0.90
N PRO A 113 -8.95 3.67 -1.76
CA PRO A 113 -8.60 3.30 -3.14
C PRO A 113 -7.93 4.51 -3.78
N GLN A 114 -6.67 4.35 -4.18
CA GLN A 114 -6.00 5.39 -4.95
C GLN A 114 -6.51 5.31 -6.39
N PRO A 115 -6.83 6.45 -7.01
CA PRO A 115 -7.19 6.47 -8.41
C PRO A 115 -6.03 5.92 -9.24
N GLN A 116 -6.31 4.92 -10.05
CA GLN A 116 -5.39 4.43 -11.08
C GLN A 116 -5.57 5.30 -12.33
N TYR A 117 -4.46 5.69 -12.94
CA TYR A 117 -4.46 6.49 -14.15
C TYR A 117 -3.91 5.66 -15.29
N ARG A 118 -4.66 5.55 -16.37
CA ARG A 118 -4.25 4.85 -17.59
C ARG A 118 -4.29 5.83 -18.75
N LEU A 119 -3.13 6.09 -19.35
CA LEU A 119 -3.01 6.96 -20.51
C LEU A 119 -2.76 6.10 -21.75
N HIS A 120 -3.59 6.26 -22.76
CA HIS A 120 -3.48 5.52 -24.02
C HIS A 120 -3.61 6.45 -25.21
N ALA A 121 -2.89 6.13 -26.28
CA ALA A 121 -3.16 6.67 -27.61
C ALA A 121 -4.44 6.04 -28.17
N ASP A 122 -5.31 6.88 -28.74
CA ASP A 122 -6.44 6.40 -29.53
C ASP A 122 -5.95 6.14 -30.96
N VAL A 123 -5.95 4.87 -31.36
CA VAL A 123 -5.35 4.41 -32.61
C VAL A 123 -6.38 3.63 -33.40
N ASP A 124 -6.53 4.01 -34.67
CA ASP A 124 -7.30 3.24 -35.65
C ASP A 124 -6.37 2.28 -36.37
N PHE A 125 -6.41 1.00 -35.98
CA PHE A 125 -5.56 -0.05 -36.54
C PHE A 125 -6.22 -0.69 -37.77
N ASN A 126 -5.47 -0.82 -38.86
CA ASN A 126 -5.94 -1.51 -40.05
C ASN A 126 -5.51 -2.98 -40.02
N PHE A 127 -6.21 -3.79 -39.20
CA PHE A 127 -5.97 -5.22 -39.15
C PHE A 127 -6.44 -5.92 -40.42
N ASP A 128 -5.55 -6.71 -41.03
CA ASP A 128 -5.92 -7.60 -42.12
C ASP A 128 -6.68 -8.85 -41.62
N GLY A 129 -7.17 -9.69 -42.55
CA GLY A 129 -7.89 -10.92 -42.21
C GLY A 129 -7.06 -11.98 -41.47
N ASN A 130 -5.74 -11.81 -41.36
CA ASN A 130 -4.82 -12.74 -40.70
C ASN A 130 -4.45 -12.31 -39.27
N ALA A 131 -4.81 -11.10 -38.84
CA ALA A 131 -4.52 -10.59 -37.50
C ALA A 131 -5.36 -11.30 -36.42
N ASN A 132 -4.74 -12.27 -35.76
CA ASN A 132 -5.35 -12.99 -34.64
C ASN A 132 -5.36 -12.16 -33.33
N TRP A 133 -5.95 -12.73 -32.27
CA TRP A 133 -6.09 -12.04 -30.99
C TRP A 133 -4.74 -11.65 -30.34
N LEU A 134 -3.69 -12.44 -30.54
CA LEU A 134 -2.33 -12.13 -30.04
C LEU A 134 -1.73 -10.93 -30.78
N SER A 135 -1.89 -10.87 -32.10
CA SER A 135 -1.48 -9.73 -32.92
C SER A 135 -2.17 -8.43 -32.50
N ARG A 136 -3.48 -8.50 -32.21
CA ARG A 136 -4.27 -7.36 -31.73
C ARG A 136 -3.87 -6.93 -30.32
N TRP A 137 -3.63 -7.88 -29.43
CA TRP A 137 -3.11 -7.58 -28.09
C TRP A 137 -1.72 -6.94 -28.15
N GLY A 138 -0.83 -7.49 -28.98
CA GLY A 138 0.49 -6.94 -29.24
C GLY A 138 0.41 -5.50 -29.72
N ALA A 139 -0.41 -5.21 -30.73
CA ALA A 139 -0.65 -3.85 -31.23
C ALA A 139 -1.24 -2.91 -30.15
N SER A 140 -2.16 -3.40 -29.32
CA SER A 140 -2.73 -2.62 -28.22
C SER A 140 -1.68 -2.16 -27.21
N LEU A 141 -0.60 -2.92 -26.97
CA LEU A 141 0.48 -2.49 -26.08
C LEU A 141 1.20 -1.23 -26.60
N TRP A 142 1.23 -1.02 -27.91
CA TRP A 142 1.83 0.18 -28.52
C TRP A 142 1.00 1.43 -28.33
N THR A 143 -0.23 1.29 -27.83
CA THR A 143 -1.06 2.44 -27.45
C THR A 143 -0.77 2.92 -26.04
N HIS A 144 -0.08 2.12 -25.21
CA HIS A 144 0.11 2.46 -23.80
C HIS A 144 1.16 3.55 -23.64
N VAL A 145 0.82 4.56 -22.83
CA VAL A 145 1.75 5.64 -22.49
C VAL A 145 2.07 5.53 -21.01
N ASP A 146 3.34 5.24 -20.71
CA ASP A 146 3.78 5.05 -19.34
C ASP A 146 3.69 6.35 -18.52
N LEU A 147 3.05 6.24 -17.35
CA LEU A 147 3.02 7.28 -16.34
C LEU A 147 4.02 6.96 -15.23
N PRO A 148 4.66 7.97 -14.60
CA PRO A 148 5.66 7.73 -13.58
C PRO A 148 5.07 7.10 -12.32
N ILE A 149 5.90 6.36 -11.58
CA ILE A 149 5.54 5.80 -10.28
C ILE A 149 5.13 6.94 -9.34
N GLY A 150 3.99 6.78 -8.67
CA GLY A 150 3.46 7.80 -7.76
C GLY A 150 2.71 8.96 -8.45
N PHE A 151 2.42 8.86 -9.76
CA PHE A 151 1.65 9.87 -10.50
C PHE A 151 0.34 10.29 -9.81
N ALA A 152 -0.37 9.34 -9.19
CA ALA A 152 -1.62 9.60 -8.47
C ALA A 152 -1.47 10.55 -7.26
N LYS A 153 -0.26 10.63 -6.68
CA LYS A 153 0.04 11.47 -5.49
C LYS A 153 0.47 12.89 -5.85
N LEU A 154 0.68 13.17 -7.14
CA LEU A 154 1.12 14.49 -7.58
C LEU A 154 -0.04 15.50 -7.53
N GLU A 155 0.29 16.78 -7.40
CA GLU A 155 -0.69 17.85 -7.56
C GLU A 155 -1.24 17.89 -8.99
N GLU A 156 -2.46 18.40 -9.15
CA GLU A 156 -3.17 18.41 -10.44
C GLU A 156 -2.38 19.16 -11.54
N ALA A 157 -1.74 20.27 -11.20
CA ALA A 157 -0.91 21.04 -12.13
C ALA A 157 0.30 20.22 -12.63
N ALA A 158 0.98 19.51 -11.73
CA ALA A 158 2.09 18.64 -12.06
C ALA A 158 1.65 17.45 -12.92
N ARG A 159 0.50 16.84 -12.59
CA ARG A 159 -0.10 15.74 -13.39
C ARG A 159 -0.38 16.18 -14.82
N LYS A 160 -1.03 17.34 -15.01
CA LYS A 160 -1.32 17.89 -16.35
C LYS A 160 -0.06 18.15 -17.16
N SER A 161 1.01 18.64 -16.54
CA SER A 161 2.29 18.86 -17.22
C SER A 161 2.92 17.55 -17.69
N ILE A 162 2.98 16.55 -16.80
CA ILE A 162 3.54 15.23 -17.11
C ILE A 162 2.74 14.53 -18.21
N ILE A 163 1.41 14.59 -18.18
CA ILE A 163 0.58 14.00 -19.25
C ILE A 163 0.94 14.61 -20.61
N LYS A 164 1.00 15.94 -20.71
CA LYS A 164 1.35 16.62 -21.96
C LYS A 164 2.74 16.25 -22.47
N GLU A 165 3.70 16.15 -21.56
CA GLU A 165 5.06 15.72 -21.89
C GLU A 165 5.09 14.28 -22.40
N ARG A 166 4.44 13.34 -21.69
CA ARG A 166 4.38 11.93 -22.07
C ARG A 166 3.66 11.70 -23.40
N ILE A 167 2.55 12.41 -23.65
CA ILE A 167 1.85 12.42 -24.94
C ILE A 167 2.80 12.86 -26.06
N ARG A 168 3.56 13.94 -25.85
CA ARG A 168 4.49 14.46 -26.84
C ARG A 168 5.60 13.46 -27.14
N THR A 169 6.23 12.90 -26.11
CA THR A 169 7.30 11.91 -26.27
C THR A 169 6.79 10.68 -26.99
N HIS A 170 5.65 10.13 -26.56
CA HIS A 170 5.04 8.97 -27.21
C HIS A 170 4.72 9.24 -28.69
N TYR A 171 4.12 10.40 -29.01
CA TYR A 171 3.82 10.76 -30.40
C TYR A 171 5.09 10.91 -31.25
N GLN A 172 6.16 11.46 -30.69
CA GLN A 172 7.44 11.60 -31.40
C GLN A 172 8.12 10.26 -31.67
N GLU A 173 8.07 9.34 -30.72
CA GLU A 173 8.70 8.01 -30.85
C GLU A 173 7.88 7.06 -31.73
N ARG A 174 6.55 7.10 -31.59
CA ARG A 174 5.64 6.09 -32.13
C ARG A 174 4.72 6.60 -33.23
N GLY A 175 4.53 7.91 -33.39
CA GLY A 175 3.45 8.48 -34.21
C GLY A 175 3.43 8.01 -35.67
N ALA A 176 4.59 7.77 -36.28
CA ALA A 176 4.70 7.23 -37.64
C ALA A 176 5.03 5.72 -37.68
N ASN A 177 5.22 5.09 -36.51
CA ASN A 177 5.76 3.73 -36.36
C ASN A 177 4.78 2.79 -35.63
N VAL A 178 3.48 3.12 -35.64
CA VAL A 178 2.46 2.28 -35.02
C VAL A 178 2.23 1.04 -35.91
N PRO A 179 2.15 -0.18 -35.35
CA PRO A 179 1.90 -1.39 -36.13
C PRO A 179 0.59 -1.34 -36.93
N TYR A 180 0.50 -2.15 -37.99
CA TYR A 180 -0.71 -2.32 -38.82
C TYR A 180 -1.22 -1.01 -39.46
N ASP A 181 -0.27 -0.17 -39.92
CA ASP A 181 -0.55 1.15 -40.50
C ASP A 181 -1.50 2.00 -39.63
N GLY A 182 -1.38 1.81 -38.31
CA GLY A 182 -2.25 2.44 -37.33
C GLY A 182 -2.03 3.95 -37.29
N THR A 183 -3.11 4.72 -37.28
CA THR A 183 -3.02 6.19 -37.17
C THR A 183 -3.48 6.63 -35.79
N ILE A 184 -2.62 7.34 -35.06
CA ILE A 184 -2.97 7.97 -33.77
C ILE A 184 -3.88 9.16 -34.05
N LYS A 185 -5.11 9.14 -33.52
CA LYS A 185 -6.10 10.23 -33.64
C LYS A 185 -6.05 11.20 -32.45
N GLY A 186 -5.60 10.71 -31.30
CA GLY A 186 -5.54 11.48 -30.07
C GLY A 186 -5.06 10.61 -28.91
N TYR A 187 -5.30 11.08 -27.69
CA TYR A 187 -4.95 10.38 -26.46
C TYR A 187 -6.10 10.45 -25.48
N ARG A 188 -6.22 9.42 -24.64
CA ARG A 188 -7.24 9.31 -23.60
C ARG A 188 -6.61 8.96 -22.26
N LEU A 189 -6.99 9.69 -21.24
CA LEU A 189 -6.68 9.38 -19.85
C LEU A 189 -7.94 8.83 -19.20
N ILE A 190 -7.83 7.64 -18.63
CA ILE A 190 -8.89 6.99 -17.85
C ILE A 190 -8.45 6.99 -16.39
N ILE A 191 -9.36 7.43 -15.52
CA ILE A 191 -9.21 7.38 -14.07
C ILE A 191 -10.12 6.29 -13.54
N GLU A 192 -9.52 5.27 -12.92
CA GLU A 192 -10.24 4.15 -12.33
C GLU A 192 -10.14 4.20 -10.80
N LEU A 193 -11.26 3.99 -10.13
CA LEU A 193 -11.32 3.81 -8.68
C LEU A 193 -11.99 2.47 -8.41
N GLN A 194 -11.28 1.54 -7.74
CA GLN A 194 -11.79 0.18 -7.47
C GLN A 194 -12.30 -0.53 -8.74
N ASP A 195 -11.48 -0.51 -9.81
CA ASP A 195 -11.77 -1.15 -11.10
C ASP A 195 -13.02 -0.62 -11.83
N LYS A 196 -13.51 0.56 -11.43
CA LYS A 196 -14.56 1.30 -12.14
C LYS A 196 -14.00 2.57 -12.74
N GLU A 197 -14.26 2.82 -14.03
CA GLU A 197 -13.99 4.09 -14.69
C GLU A 197 -14.84 5.18 -14.03
N VAL A 198 -14.18 6.17 -13.43
CA VAL A 198 -14.81 7.30 -12.75
C VAL A 198 -14.79 8.53 -13.64
N GLU A 199 -13.67 8.76 -14.34
CA GLU A 199 -13.49 9.91 -15.21
C GLU A 199 -12.68 9.55 -16.45
N ARG A 200 -12.99 10.24 -17.55
CA ARG A 200 -12.29 10.14 -18.83
C ARG A 200 -11.96 11.53 -19.34
N PHE A 201 -10.71 11.73 -19.76
CA PHE A 201 -10.25 12.94 -20.41
C PHE A 201 -9.66 12.62 -21.78
N GLU A 202 -10.07 13.39 -22.78
CA GLU A 202 -9.55 13.29 -24.14
C GLU A 202 -8.55 14.42 -24.40
N TYR A 203 -7.49 14.08 -25.11
CA TYR A 203 -6.40 14.97 -25.47
C TYR A 203 -6.17 14.89 -26.97
N ASP A 204 -6.15 16.05 -27.61
CA ASP A 204 -5.81 16.16 -29.02
C ASP A 204 -4.33 15.82 -29.26
N LEU A 205 -4.00 15.59 -30.52
CA LEU A 205 -2.62 15.43 -30.96
C LEU A 205 -1.79 16.66 -30.54
N PRO A 206 -0.54 16.43 -30.08
CA PRO A 206 0.34 17.55 -29.76
C PRO A 206 0.55 18.37 -31.03
N LYS A 207 0.13 19.64 -31.00
CA LYS A 207 0.39 20.59 -32.09
C LYS A 207 1.89 20.56 -32.36
N SER A 208 2.27 20.21 -33.59
CA SER A 208 3.64 20.33 -34.04
C SER A 208 4.09 21.76 -33.75
N LYS A 209 5.05 21.92 -32.84
CA LYS A 209 5.85 23.13 -32.86
C LYS A 209 6.58 23.10 -34.19
N SER A 210 6.06 23.86 -35.14
CA SER A 210 6.86 24.41 -36.22
C SER A 210 8.15 24.96 -35.61
N VAL A 211 9.26 24.62 -36.27
CA VAL A 211 10.65 25.02 -36.01
C VAL A 211 10.77 26.43 -35.42
#